data_AF-E0S9C4-F1
#
_entry.id   AF-E0S9C4-F1
#
_cell.length_a   1.000
_cell.length_b   1.000
_cell.length_c   1.000
_cell.angle_alpha   90.00
_cell.angle_beta   90.00
_cell.angle_gamma   90.00
#
_symmetry.space_group_name_H-M   'P 1'
#
loop_
_entity.id
_entity.type
_entity.pdbx_description
1 polymer ?
#
loop_
_entity_poly.entity_id
_entity_poly.type
_entity_poly.pdbx_seq_one_letter_code
_entity_poly.pdbx_strand_id
1 'polypeptide(L)'
;MLGSIVKSKVGIDYGSYGASMVGNLVVVEYLPHSQIAVIRCDAPACKYVLFTIATIGEISGLKCSMSILWISGILKRAMRRILKYVKMEKELERR
;
A
#
# COMPACT_ATOMS: atom_id res chain seq x y z
N MET A 1 11.57 3.52 0.61
CA MET A 1 11.18 4.76 -0.10
C MET A 1 9.67 5.00 -0.05
N LEU A 2 8.82 4.05 -0.48
CA LEU A 2 7.36 4.25 -0.46
C LEU A 2 6.77 4.37 0.98
N GLY A 3 7.26 3.55 1.92
CA GLY A 3 6.80 3.63 3.32
C GLY A 3 7.11 4.97 4.01
N SER A 4 8.26 5.59 3.71
CA SER A 4 8.61 6.90 4.27
C SER A 4 7.74 8.02 3.70
N ILE A 5 7.38 7.93 2.41
CA ILE A 5 6.46 8.88 1.76
C ILE A 5 5.08 8.80 2.41
N VAL A 6 4.54 7.58 2.56
CA VAL A 6 3.23 7.38 3.21
C VAL A 6 3.25 7.90 4.64
N LYS A 7 4.30 7.59 5.42
CA LYS A 7 4.41 8.07 6.81
C LYS A 7 4.49 9.59 6.90
N SER A 8 5.27 10.24 6.02
CA SER A 8 5.35 11.70 5.95
C SER A 8 4.00 12.30 5.59
N LYS A 9 3.30 11.72 4.61
CA LYS A 9 2.00 12.21 4.15
C LYS A 9 0.91 12.05 5.21
N VAL A 10 0.90 10.95 5.96
CA VAL A 10 -0.01 10.81 7.13
C VAL A 10 0.25 11.90 8.16
N GLY A 11 1.51 12.27 8.41
CA GLY A 11 1.84 13.37 9.31
C GLY A 11 1.35 14.74 8.82
N ILE A 12 1.37 14.97 7.50
CA ILE A 12 0.83 16.20 6.89
C ILE A 12 -0.70 16.22 6.99
N ASP A 13 -1.36 15.11 6.67
CA ASP A 13 -2.82 15.06 6.55
C ASP A 13 -3.52 14.97 7.92
N TYR A 14 -2.91 14.31 8.91
CA TYR A 14 -3.52 14.02 10.22
C TYR A 14 -2.74 14.57 11.42
N GLY A 15 -1.65 15.30 11.19
CA GLY A 15 -0.83 15.89 12.23
C GLY A 15 -0.08 14.87 13.09
N SER A 16 0.36 15.32 14.27
CA SER A 16 1.14 14.52 15.23
C SER A 16 0.38 13.30 15.76
N TYR A 17 -0.94 13.44 15.94
CA TYR A 17 -1.80 12.34 16.36
C TYR A 17 -1.79 11.21 15.33
N GLY A 18 -2.07 11.50 14.06
CA GLY A 18 -2.03 10.48 13.01
C GLY A 18 -0.64 9.85 12.87
N ALA A 19 0.42 10.68 12.88
CA ALA A 19 1.80 10.18 12.81
C ALA A 19 2.17 9.23 13.95
N SER A 20 1.70 9.48 15.18
CA SER A 20 1.91 8.60 16.33
C SER A 20 1.17 7.26 16.19
N MET A 21 -0.03 7.28 15.60
CA MET A 21 -0.87 6.10 15.42
C MET A 21 -0.36 5.16 14.32
N VAL A 22 0.38 5.68 13.32
CA VAL A 22 0.94 4.87 12.23
C VAL A 22 1.95 3.85 12.71
N GLY A 23 2.62 4.12 13.84
CA GLY A 23 3.51 3.17 14.50
C GLY A 23 4.53 2.57 13.53
N ASN A 24 4.44 1.24 13.37
CA ASN A 24 5.32 0.46 12.50
C ASN A 24 4.71 0.25 11.11
N LEU A 25 4.99 1.17 10.19
CA LEU A 25 4.64 1.04 8.78
C LEU A 25 5.83 0.52 7.97
N VAL A 26 5.69 -0.66 7.37
CA VAL A 26 6.74 -1.33 6.62
C VAL A 26 6.21 -1.80 5.27
N VAL A 27 6.97 -1.57 4.21
CA VAL A 27 6.74 -2.23 2.92
C VAL A 27 7.35 -3.63 3.02
N VAL A 28 6.50 -4.65 3.06
CA VAL A 28 6.92 -6.04 3.22
C VAL A 28 7.49 -6.58 1.91
N GLU A 29 6.83 -6.25 0.81
CA GLU A 29 7.17 -6.79 -0.51
C GLU A 29 6.74 -5.81 -1.58
N TYR A 30 7.50 -5.75 -2.67
CA TYR A 30 7.16 -4.99 -3.86
C TYR A 30 7.42 -5.85 -5.09
N LEU A 31 6.38 -6.07 -5.88
CA LEU A 31 6.44 -6.80 -7.14
C LEU A 31 6.53 -5.78 -8.28
N PRO A 32 7.73 -5.48 -8.80
CA PRO A 32 7.92 -4.41 -9.79
C PRO A 32 7.19 -4.70 -11.11
N HIS A 33 7.06 -5.97 -11.49
CA HIS A 33 6.45 -6.36 -12.77
C HIS A 33 4.95 -6.07 -12.82
N SER A 34 4.23 -6.28 -11.73
CA SER A 34 2.78 -5.97 -11.62
C SER A 34 2.51 -4.66 -10.90
N GLN A 35 3.56 -3.91 -10.52
CA GLN A 35 3.46 -2.67 -9.74
C GLN A 35 2.68 -2.80 -8.41
N ILE A 36 2.70 -3.98 -7.79
CA ILE A 36 1.96 -4.27 -6.55
C ILE A 36 2.90 -4.13 -5.35
N ALA A 37 2.50 -3.33 -4.35
CA ALA A 37 3.19 -3.22 -3.08
C ALA A 37 2.37 -3.83 -1.94
N VAL A 38 3.02 -4.58 -1.05
CA VAL A 38 2.43 -5.11 0.18
C VAL A 38 2.92 -4.27 1.34
N ILE A 39 1.98 -3.57 1.98
CA ILE A 39 2.27 -2.70 3.13
C ILE A 39 1.69 -3.34 4.39
N ARG A 40 2.53 -3.44 5.41
CA ARG A 40 2.12 -3.82 6.77
C ARG A 40 2.04 -2.58 7.61
N CYS A 41 0.94 -2.45 8.34
CA CYS A 41 0.71 -1.43 9.33
C CYS A 41 -0.05 -2.02 10.52
N ASP A 42 -0.04 -1.30 11.63
CA ASP A 42 -0.82 -1.67 12.80
C ASP A 42 -2.32 -1.54 12.52
N ALA A 43 -3.14 -2.44 13.10
CA ALA A 43 -4.59 -2.44 12.89
C ALA A 43 -5.26 -1.06 13.11
N PRO A 44 -4.95 -0.28 14.18
CA PRO A 44 -5.54 1.04 14.36
C PRO A 44 -5.04 2.08 13.33
N ALA A 45 -3.85 1.89 12.77
CA ALA A 45 -3.26 2.75 11.74
C ALA A 45 -3.91 2.55 10.36
N CYS A 46 -4.48 1.37 10.12
CA CYS A 46 -4.95 0.92 8.82
C CYS A 46 -5.84 1.95 8.12
N LYS A 47 -6.83 2.51 8.82
CA LYS A 47 -7.74 3.53 8.24
C LYS A 47 -6.99 4.76 7.72
N TYR A 48 -6.03 5.29 8.49
CA TYR A 48 -5.27 6.48 8.10
C TYR A 48 -4.38 6.19 6.89
N VAL A 49 -3.72 5.03 6.89
CA VAL A 49 -2.85 4.59 5.81
C VAL A 49 -3.64 4.40 4.51
N LEU A 50 -4.83 3.81 4.57
CA LEU A 50 -5.69 3.60 3.41
C LEU A 50 -6.11 4.94 2.77
N PHE A 51 -6.60 5.87 3.58
CA PHE A 51 -6.99 7.19 3.08
C PHE A 51 -5.79 7.93 2.48
N THR A 52 -4.64 7.92 3.15
CA THR A 52 -3.43 8.56 2.62
C THR A 52 -2.97 7.92 1.30
N ILE A 53 -3.03 6.60 1.15
CA ILE A 53 -2.68 5.95 -0.13
C ILE A 53 -3.63 6.39 -1.25
N ALA A 54 -4.93 6.49 -0.96
CA ALA A 54 -5.92 6.92 -1.94
C ALA A 54 -5.78 8.40 -2.34
N THR A 55 -5.25 9.24 -1.45
CA THR A 55 -5.05 10.69 -1.72
C THR A 55 -3.69 11.02 -2.34
N ILE A 56 -2.73 10.09 -2.34
CA ILE A 56 -1.45 10.29 -3.02
C ILE A 56 -1.68 10.29 -4.53
N GLY A 57 -1.63 11.48 -5.12
CA GLY A 57 -1.71 11.68 -6.58
C GLY A 57 -0.35 11.90 -7.25
N GLU A 58 0.71 12.09 -6.46
CA GLU A 58 2.04 12.41 -6.97
C GLU A 58 3.13 11.86 -6.05
N ILE A 59 4.15 11.23 -6.65
CA ILE A 59 5.36 10.80 -5.97
C ILE A 59 6.56 11.33 -6.73
N SER A 60 7.37 12.15 -6.08
CA SER A 60 8.64 12.67 -6.62
C SER A 60 8.51 13.35 -7.99
N GLY A 61 7.45 14.13 -8.24
CA GLY A 61 7.21 14.79 -9.53
C GLY A 61 6.44 13.95 -10.55
N LEU A 62 6.20 12.66 -10.28
CA LEU A 62 5.48 11.77 -11.17
C LEU A 62 4.04 11.59 -10.69
N LYS A 63 3.08 11.87 -11.57
CA LYS A 63 1.66 11.62 -11.31
C LYS A 63 1.44 10.11 -11.18
N CYS A 64 0.89 9.68 -10.06
CA CYS A 64 0.58 8.29 -9.79
C CYS A 64 -0.83 8.17 -9.22
N SER A 65 -1.56 7.14 -9.64
CA SER A 65 -2.82 6.75 -9.01
C SER A 65 -2.59 5.42 -8.31
N MET A 66 -2.81 5.39 -7.00
CA MET A 66 -2.71 4.18 -6.21
C MET A 66 -4.09 3.67 -5.83
N SER A 67 -4.32 2.38 -6.10
CA SER A 67 -5.57 1.72 -5.76
C SER A 67 -5.30 0.61 -4.74
N ILE A 68 -6.13 0.54 -3.70
CA ILE A 68 -6.04 -0.53 -2.71
C ILE A 68 -6.82 -1.73 -3.24
N LEU A 69 -6.14 -2.85 -3.47
CA LEU A 69 -6.77 -4.08 -3.95
C LEU A 69 -7.41 -4.87 -2.80
N TRP A 70 -6.64 -5.17 -1.75
CA TRP A 70 -7.09 -5.98 -0.61
C TRP A 70 -6.42 -5.60 0.70
N ILE A 71 -7.14 -5.85 1.79
CA ILE A 71 -6.65 -5.73 3.16
C ILE A 71 -6.76 -7.11 3.84
N SER A 72 -5.73 -7.51 4.59
CA SER A 72 -5.76 -8.73 5.38
C SER A 72 -4.85 -8.62 6.60
N GLY A 73 -5.30 -9.17 7.74
CA GLY A 73 -4.44 -9.31 8.92
C GLY A 73 -3.45 -10.47 8.84
N ILE A 74 -3.55 -11.34 7.83
CA ILE A 74 -2.70 -12.53 7.68
C ILE A 74 -1.90 -12.43 6.38
N LEU A 75 -0.58 -12.25 6.48
CA LEU A 75 0.32 -12.10 5.34
C LEU A 75 0.21 -13.27 4.34
N LYS A 76 0.20 -14.52 4.84
CA LYS A 76 0.04 -15.73 4.01
C LYS A 76 -1.27 -15.76 3.22
N ARG A 77 -2.32 -15.10 3.70
CA ARG A 77 -3.60 -14.99 2.98
C ARG A 77 -3.54 -13.87 1.93
N ALA A 78 -2.92 -12.74 2.27
CA ALA A 78 -2.69 -11.65 1.33
C ALA A 78 -1.84 -12.09 0.13
N MET A 79 -0.67 -12.72 0.39
CA MET A 79 0.21 -13.20 -0.66
C MET A 79 -0.46 -14.23 -1.58
N ARG A 80 -1.24 -15.16 -1.02
CA ARG A 80 -2.00 -16.13 -1.83
C ARG A 80 -3.00 -15.45 -2.77
N ARG A 81 -3.61 -14.33 -2.37
CA ARG A 81 -4.51 -13.56 -3.25
C ARG A 81 -3.74 -12.82 -4.34
N ILE A 82 -2.62 -12.20 -3.99
CA ILE A 82 -1.75 -11.48 -4.94
C ILE A 82 -1.26 -12.44 -6.02
N LEU A 83 -0.74 -13.61 -5.63
CA LEU A 83 -0.25 -14.61 -6.60
C LEU A 83 -1.36 -15.14 -7.51
N LYS A 84 -2.58 -15.29 -7.01
CA LYS A 84 -3.73 -15.66 -7.86
C LYS A 84 -4.07 -14.54 -8.84
N TYR A 85 -4.05 -13.29 -8.41
CA TYR A 85 -4.31 -12.13 -9.26
C TYR A 85 -3.27 -12.02 -10.39
N VAL A 86 -1.98 -12.08 -10.05
CA VAL A 86 -0.89 -12.00 -11.03
C VAL A 86 -0.95 -13.16 -12.04
N LYS A 87 -1.38 -14.36 -11.61
CA LYS A 87 -1.59 -15.49 -12.54
C LYS A 87 -2.73 -15.21 -13.52
N MET A 88 -3.87 -14.71 -13.03
CA MET A 88 -5.00 -14.35 -13.90
C MET A 88 -4.65 -13.25 -14.89
N GLU A 89 -3.90 -12.23 -14.45
CA GLU A 89 -3.42 -11.14 -15.30
C GLU A 89 -2.58 -11.66 -16.46
N LYS A 90 -1.58 -12.52 -16.17
CA LYS A 90 -0.74 -13.17 -17.20
C LYS A 90 -1.51 -14.08 -18.15
N GLU A 91 -2.59 -14.71 -17.69
CA GLU A 91 -3.45 -15.54 -18.54
C GLU A 91 -4.32 -14.69 -19.47
N LEU A 92 -4.70 -13.48 -19.03
CA LEU A 92 -5.46 -12.53 -19.83
C LEU A 92 -4.60 -11.91 -20.94
N GLU A 93 -3.34 -11.58 -20.66
CA GLU A 93 -2.39 -11.01 -21.64
C GLU A 93 -2.01 -11.99 -22.76
N ARG A 94 -2.20 -13.30 -22.56
CA ARG A 94 -1.88 -14.34 -23.56
C ARG A 94 -3.01 -14.61 -24.56
N ARG A 95 -4.18 -14.01 -24.36
CA ARG A 95 -5.34 -14.14 -25.26
C ARG A 95 -5.41 -12.94 -26.20
#